data_AF-A0A8C8FHU3-F1
#
_entry.id   AF-A0A8C8FHU3-F1
#
_cell.length_a   1.000
_cell.length_b   1.000
_cell.length_c   1.000
_cell.angle_alpha   90.00
_cell.angle_beta   90.00
_cell.angle_gamma   90.00
#
_symmetry.space_group_name_H-M   'P 1'
#
loop_
_entity.id
_entity.type
_entity.pdbx_description
1 polymer ?
#
loop_
_entity_poly.entity_id
_entity_poly.type
_entity_poly.pdbx_seq_one_letter_code
_entity_poly.pdbx_strand_id
1 'polypeptide(L)'
;MQFVFENSITGDEAGVLKQERERERETLTHDTSLEISANKSLRTSHLNRQLINSEITMGLLQFIKDYFIGFLDYETPKVMVVKNKKLGVIYRGVQFLVITYFIWYVFISQKAYQDSETRPENSVYTKMKGTALQGDHVLDMVEYVRPSEGGDVISTILRRVVTHNQRQGTCAEHFTVPNANCSKDSDCISGKVDFDGNGQRTGRCVPYYNQTFKTCEIQTWCPIEDYAPALAEAINFTVYIKNAIHFPKFKVFRGNIKPNKRNGQKYLNKCHYNEEKHPYCPIFRLGYIAEQAREKFSELCRTGGVIGVFINWKCDLDLDPSECKPTYSFRRLDLRKNLPSSGYNFRFAKYYSKDGEEFRTLIKAFGIRLDVIVHGNAGQFSIIPTIINTVTAMTSVGICSIICDWIMLTFIDKNAIYSGRKFDDCKSFMKIPVDSGIELNSNGEIPCPVQLTGTEMVLTPTESQIIANDLNLIQPMKNKLNKLSQSAKHVGVHYAENPLFLSTLNQVNNCISYTCKHNNKCLASSNYNL
;
A
#
# COMPACT_ATOMS: atom_id res chain seq x y z
N MET A 1 -78.94 33.67 -45.61
CA MET A 1 -78.21 33.66 -44.32
C MET A 1 -77.21 34.82 -44.41
N GLN A 2 -77.25 35.91 -43.63
CA GLN A 2 -77.28 36.07 -42.15
C GLN A 2 -75.98 35.57 -41.48
N PHE A 3 -75.23 36.34 -40.66
CA PHE A 3 -75.30 37.75 -40.18
C PHE A 3 -73.90 38.45 -40.35
N VAL A 4 -73.69 39.78 -40.47
CA VAL A 4 -73.69 40.94 -39.49
C VAL A 4 -72.82 40.67 -38.22
N PHE A 5 -71.92 41.52 -37.65
CA PHE A 5 -71.56 42.97 -37.62
C PHE A 5 -70.04 43.18 -37.98
N GLU A 6 -69.38 44.33 -38.28
CA GLU A 6 -69.33 45.74 -37.74
C GLU A 6 -68.70 45.87 -36.33
N ASN A 7 -67.91 46.88 -35.88
CA ASN A 7 -67.18 48.10 -36.39
C ASN A 7 -66.04 48.43 -35.35
N SER A 8 -65.13 49.44 -35.36
CA SER A 8 -64.98 50.75 -36.05
C SER A 8 -63.48 51.24 -36.11
N ILE A 9 -63.24 52.33 -36.86
CA ILE A 9 -62.09 53.29 -36.98
C ILE A 9 -61.86 54.11 -35.67
N THR A 10 -60.64 54.57 -35.27
CA THR A 10 -59.90 55.86 -35.57
C THR A 10 -58.37 55.75 -35.34
N GLY A 11 -57.47 56.68 -35.75
CA GLY A 11 -57.57 57.98 -36.48
C GLY A 11 -56.22 58.72 -36.64
N ASP A 12 -56.26 59.91 -37.24
CA ASP A 12 -55.29 61.04 -37.30
C ASP A 12 -53.98 61.02 -38.15
N GLU A 13 -54.13 61.63 -39.34
CA GLU A 13 -53.32 62.70 -39.97
C GLU A 13 -51.83 62.54 -40.41
N ALA A 14 -51.43 63.41 -41.35
CA ALA A 14 -50.13 63.44 -42.03
C ALA A 14 -49.61 64.87 -42.24
N GLY A 15 -48.28 65.07 -42.24
CA GLY A 15 -47.64 66.39 -42.27
C GLY A 15 -46.58 66.59 -43.36
N VAL A 16 -46.95 67.37 -44.39
CA VAL A 16 -46.08 68.15 -45.31
C VAL A 16 -45.06 67.42 -46.19
N LEU A 17 -45.22 67.61 -47.52
CA LEU A 17 -44.31 67.20 -48.60
C LEU A 17 -43.69 68.43 -49.27
N LYS A 18 -42.49 68.25 -49.87
CA LYS A 18 -41.92 69.03 -51.00
C LYS A 18 -41.86 70.57 -50.88
N GLN A 19 -40.65 71.13 -50.77
CA GLN A 19 -40.28 72.32 -51.59
C GLN A 19 -38.78 72.48 -51.91
N GLU A 20 -38.02 71.41 -52.14
CA GLU A 20 -36.62 71.52 -52.58
C GLU A 20 -36.33 70.59 -53.79
N ARG A 21 -36.33 71.18 -54.99
CA ARG A 21 -35.78 70.61 -56.23
C ARG A 21 -35.48 71.77 -57.19
N GLU A 22 -34.50 71.61 -58.06
CA GLU A 22 -34.13 72.58 -59.12
C GLU A 22 -33.43 73.87 -58.64
N ARG A 23 -32.36 73.71 -57.84
CA ARG A 23 -31.23 74.68 -57.85
C ARG A 23 -29.84 74.03 -57.90
N GLU A 24 -29.76 72.73 -58.18
CA GLU A 24 -28.50 71.97 -58.33
C GLU A 24 -27.90 72.13 -59.73
N ARG A 25 -27.33 73.30 -60.01
CA ARG A 25 -26.29 73.48 -61.02
C ARG A 25 -25.49 74.75 -60.72
N GLU A 26 -24.20 74.74 -61.05
CA GLU A 26 -23.22 75.82 -60.81
C GLU A 26 -22.73 75.98 -59.36
N THR A 27 -22.17 74.91 -58.78
CA THR A 27 -21.28 75.01 -57.59
C THR A 27 -20.24 73.87 -57.50
N LEU A 28 -19.85 73.25 -58.62
CA LEU A 28 -19.07 72.00 -58.66
C LEU A 28 -17.71 72.13 -59.36
N THR A 29 -16.89 73.10 -58.97
CA THR A 29 -15.62 73.40 -59.68
C THR A 29 -14.43 73.86 -58.83
N HIS A 30 -14.52 73.89 -57.49
CA HIS A 30 -13.43 74.48 -56.66
C HIS A 30 -12.83 73.61 -55.53
N ASP A 31 -13.50 72.54 -55.05
CA ASP A 31 -12.97 71.70 -53.96
C ASP A 31 -11.98 70.60 -54.39
N THR A 32 -11.90 70.29 -55.69
CA THR A 32 -11.18 69.13 -56.22
C THR A 32 -9.65 69.18 -56.13
N SER A 33 -9.05 70.27 -55.64
CA SER A 33 -7.59 70.45 -55.60
C SER A 33 -6.94 70.05 -54.26
N LEU A 34 -7.66 70.11 -53.14
CA LEU A 34 -7.09 69.90 -51.80
C LEU A 34 -7.03 68.42 -51.36
N GLU A 35 -8.04 67.62 -51.72
CA GLU A 35 -8.10 66.18 -51.34
C GLU A 35 -6.97 65.34 -51.94
N ILE A 36 -6.46 65.73 -53.12
CA ILE A 36 -5.47 64.98 -53.90
C ILE A 36 -4.12 64.89 -53.16
N SER A 37 -3.73 65.95 -52.43
CA SER A 37 -2.46 66.00 -51.70
C SER A 37 -2.46 65.08 -50.48
N ALA A 38 -3.52 65.15 -49.67
CA ALA A 38 -3.67 64.34 -48.45
C ALA A 38 -3.70 62.82 -48.78
N ASN A 39 -4.48 62.43 -49.80
CA ASN A 39 -4.57 61.04 -50.24
C ASN A 39 -3.22 60.44 -50.65
N LYS A 40 -2.31 61.24 -51.22
CA LYS A 40 -1.02 60.74 -51.72
C LYS A 40 -0.05 60.35 -50.59
N SER A 41 -0.06 61.08 -49.47
CA SER A 41 0.74 60.80 -48.27
C SER A 41 0.20 59.61 -47.46
N LEU A 42 -1.14 59.49 -47.38
CA LEU A 42 -1.78 58.36 -46.71
C LEU A 42 -1.49 57.03 -47.44
N ARG A 43 -1.43 57.06 -48.79
CA ARG A 43 -1.25 55.84 -49.59
C ARG A 43 0.16 55.24 -49.50
N THR A 44 1.21 56.06 -49.46
CA THR A 44 2.61 55.58 -49.31
C THR A 44 2.89 55.04 -47.92
N SER A 45 2.38 55.69 -46.87
CA SER A 45 2.47 55.17 -45.49
C SER A 45 1.70 53.86 -45.31
N HIS A 46 0.54 53.70 -45.97
CA HIS A 46 -0.20 52.44 -45.96
C HIS A 46 0.52 51.31 -46.72
N LEU A 47 1.14 51.59 -47.87
CA LEU A 47 1.93 50.59 -48.62
C LEU A 47 3.15 50.09 -47.82
N ASN A 48 3.94 51.00 -47.22
CA ASN A 48 5.10 50.59 -46.43
C ASN A 48 4.68 49.77 -45.20
N ARG A 49 3.55 50.11 -44.55
CA ARG A 49 3.01 49.32 -43.44
C ARG A 49 2.47 47.95 -43.89
N GLN A 50 1.95 47.84 -45.11
CA GLN A 50 1.57 46.54 -45.69
C GLN A 50 2.78 45.67 -46.05
N LEU A 51 3.85 46.25 -46.61
CA LEU A 51 5.09 45.54 -46.93
C LEU A 51 5.78 44.99 -45.67
N ILE A 52 5.98 45.83 -44.64
CA ILE A 52 6.57 45.40 -43.36
C ILE A 52 5.72 44.31 -42.69
N ASN A 53 4.39 44.44 -42.72
CA ASN A 53 3.49 43.39 -42.22
C ASN A 53 3.59 42.10 -43.05
N SER A 54 3.82 42.17 -44.37
CA SER A 54 4.00 40.98 -45.22
C SER A 54 5.33 40.26 -44.96
N GLU A 55 6.42 40.98 -44.73
CA GLU A 55 7.70 40.36 -44.35
C GLU A 55 7.64 39.74 -42.95
N ILE A 56 7.03 40.43 -41.97
CA ILE A 56 6.87 39.90 -40.61
C ILE A 56 5.95 38.67 -40.60
N THR A 57 4.85 38.68 -41.37
CA THR A 57 3.95 37.52 -41.46
C THR A 57 4.56 36.37 -42.25
N MET A 58 5.34 36.61 -43.29
CA MET A 58 6.12 35.56 -43.97
C MET A 58 7.20 34.97 -43.04
N GLY A 59 7.94 35.81 -42.30
CA GLY A 59 8.95 35.36 -41.34
C GLY A 59 8.34 34.55 -40.19
N LEU A 60 7.22 35.00 -39.64
CA LEU A 60 6.49 34.27 -38.59
C LEU A 60 5.87 32.96 -39.12
N LEU A 61 5.29 32.98 -40.32
CA LEU A 61 4.72 31.78 -40.94
C LEU A 61 5.81 30.76 -41.29
N GLN A 62 6.97 31.21 -41.75
CA GLN A 62 8.14 30.37 -42.02
C GLN A 62 8.73 29.82 -40.71
N PHE A 63 8.87 30.63 -39.66
CA PHE A 63 9.28 30.14 -38.33
C PHE A 63 8.31 29.12 -37.74
N ILE A 64 6.99 29.36 -37.83
CA ILE A 64 5.96 28.40 -37.40
C ILE A 64 6.04 27.11 -38.21
N LYS A 65 6.21 27.22 -39.53
CA LYS A 65 6.36 26.08 -40.45
C LYS A 65 7.63 25.27 -40.13
N ASP A 66 8.76 25.92 -39.91
CA ASP A 66 10.04 25.26 -39.60
C ASP A 66 10.01 24.64 -38.19
N TYR A 67 9.31 25.26 -37.23
CA TYR A 67 9.00 24.66 -35.93
C TYR A 67 8.09 23.43 -36.06
N PHE A 68 7.04 23.48 -36.89
CA PHE A 68 6.18 22.31 -37.14
C PHE A 68 6.88 21.20 -37.93
N ILE A 69 7.82 21.52 -38.81
CA ILE A 69 8.68 20.54 -39.49
C ILE A 69 9.62 19.91 -38.46
N GLY A 70 10.33 20.70 -37.64
CA GLY A 70 11.21 20.20 -36.58
C GLY A 70 10.48 19.41 -35.48
N PHE A 71 9.19 19.68 -35.26
CA PHE A 71 8.32 18.88 -34.38
C PHE A 71 7.89 17.54 -35.00
N LEU A 72 7.94 17.42 -36.33
CA LEU A 72 7.65 16.19 -37.08
C LEU A 72 8.92 15.40 -37.46
N ASP A 73 10.11 15.94 -37.20
CA ASP A 73 11.37 15.24 -37.39
C ASP A 73 11.53 14.09 -36.40
N TYR A 74 11.81 12.89 -36.93
CA TYR A 74 11.95 11.66 -36.14
C TYR A 74 13.42 11.27 -36.00
N GLU A 75 14.04 11.70 -34.90
CA GLU A 75 15.42 11.30 -34.58
C GLU A 75 15.54 9.79 -34.32
N THR A 76 16.56 9.17 -34.93
CA THR A 76 16.93 7.78 -34.67
C THR A 76 18.43 7.63 -34.46
N PRO A 77 18.89 6.80 -33.50
CA PRO A 77 20.31 6.61 -33.26
C PRO A 77 20.96 5.79 -34.39
N LYS A 78 22.09 6.28 -34.91
CA LYS A 78 22.92 5.59 -35.91
C LYS A 78 23.51 4.29 -35.32
N VAL A 79 22.91 3.15 -35.67
CA VAL A 79 23.31 1.83 -35.13
C VAL A 79 24.47 1.16 -35.90
N MET A 80 25.43 0.58 -35.16
CA MET A 80 26.49 -0.26 -35.72
C MET A 80 26.09 -1.75 -35.73
N VAL A 81 26.14 -2.41 -36.89
CA VAL A 81 25.83 -3.85 -37.02
C VAL A 81 27.11 -4.69 -37.06
N VAL A 82 27.44 -5.34 -35.93
CA VAL A 82 28.65 -6.17 -35.79
C VAL A 82 28.43 -7.59 -36.30
N LYS A 83 28.96 -7.90 -37.48
CA LYS A 83 28.87 -9.23 -38.14
C LYS A 83 29.87 -10.25 -37.57
N ASN A 84 29.81 -10.55 -36.27
CA ASN A 84 30.68 -11.53 -35.60
C ASN A 84 29.86 -12.70 -35.02
N LYS A 85 30.11 -13.94 -35.50
CA LYS A 85 29.37 -15.14 -35.08
C LYS A 85 29.46 -15.42 -33.57
N LYS A 86 30.62 -15.19 -32.92
CA LYS A 86 30.80 -15.47 -31.49
C LYS A 86 29.99 -14.49 -30.64
N LEU A 87 30.10 -13.19 -30.93
CA LEU A 87 29.33 -12.15 -30.24
C LEU A 87 27.82 -12.30 -30.49
N GLY A 88 27.41 -12.67 -31.70
CA GLY A 88 26.00 -12.93 -32.04
C GLY A 88 25.39 -14.09 -31.26
N VAL A 89 26.13 -15.19 -31.05
CA VAL A 89 25.70 -16.31 -30.19
C VAL A 89 25.57 -15.88 -28.74
N ILE A 90 26.55 -15.12 -28.21
CA ILE A 90 26.48 -14.59 -26.83
C ILE A 90 25.24 -13.68 -26.67
N TYR A 91 25.05 -12.71 -27.57
CA TYR A 91 23.92 -11.78 -27.52
C TYR A 91 22.56 -12.51 -27.58
N ARG A 92 22.39 -13.47 -28.51
CA ARG A 92 21.16 -14.27 -28.59
C ARG A 92 20.97 -15.19 -27.37
N GLY A 93 22.05 -15.72 -26.80
CA GLY A 93 22.01 -16.52 -25.57
C GLY A 93 21.54 -15.72 -24.36
N VAL A 94 22.08 -14.52 -24.15
CA VAL A 94 21.65 -13.61 -23.06
C VAL A 94 20.21 -13.15 -23.27
N GLN A 95 19.81 -12.80 -24.50
CA GLN A 95 18.40 -12.50 -24.83
C GLN A 95 17.46 -13.67 -24.52
N PHE A 96 17.83 -14.90 -24.91
CA PHE A 96 17.04 -16.09 -24.64
C PHE A 96 16.89 -16.36 -23.14
N LEU A 97 17.95 -16.16 -22.35
CA LEU A 97 17.92 -16.28 -20.89
C LEU A 97 16.94 -15.26 -20.28
N VAL A 98 17.04 -13.99 -20.65
CA VAL A 98 16.15 -12.91 -20.16
C VAL A 98 14.69 -13.19 -20.54
N ILE A 99 14.41 -13.56 -21.79
CA ILE A 99 13.06 -13.89 -22.26
C ILE A 99 12.50 -15.11 -21.50
N THR A 100 13.31 -16.15 -21.30
CA THR A 100 12.93 -17.36 -20.54
C THR A 100 12.61 -17.02 -19.08
N TYR A 101 13.41 -16.15 -18.45
CA TYR A 101 13.12 -15.66 -17.10
C TYR A 101 11.77 -14.93 -17.02
N PHE A 102 11.48 -13.99 -17.94
CA PHE A 102 10.19 -13.30 -17.93
C PHE A 102 9.02 -14.26 -18.17
N ILE A 103 9.10 -15.17 -19.14
CA ILE A 103 8.02 -16.13 -19.42
C ILE A 103 7.81 -17.09 -18.25
N TRP A 104 8.87 -17.74 -17.76
CA TRP A 104 8.75 -18.80 -16.76
C TRP A 104 8.56 -18.29 -15.35
N TYR A 105 9.33 -17.29 -14.92
CA TYR A 105 9.27 -16.78 -13.56
C TYR A 105 8.20 -15.70 -13.40
N VAL A 106 8.22 -14.64 -14.22
CA VAL A 106 7.33 -13.48 -14.05
C VAL A 106 5.91 -13.80 -14.50
N PHE A 107 5.73 -14.34 -15.71
CA PHE A 107 4.39 -14.66 -16.21
C PHE A 107 3.84 -15.98 -15.63
N ILE A 108 4.55 -17.11 -15.69
CA ILE A 108 4.00 -18.39 -15.22
C ILE A 108 4.06 -18.53 -13.68
N SER A 109 5.23 -18.40 -13.06
CA SER A 109 5.38 -18.70 -11.62
C SER A 109 4.80 -17.63 -10.69
N GLN A 110 4.91 -16.34 -11.04
CA GLN A 110 4.39 -15.22 -10.25
C GLN A 110 3.02 -14.73 -10.72
N LYS A 111 2.50 -15.25 -11.85
CA LYS A 111 1.21 -14.88 -12.45
C LYS A 111 1.02 -13.38 -12.66
N ALA A 112 2.07 -12.68 -13.09
CA ALA A 112 2.04 -11.22 -13.24
C ALA A 112 1.13 -10.68 -14.38
N TYR A 113 0.41 -11.56 -15.08
CA TYR A 113 -0.71 -11.22 -15.96
C TYR A 113 -2.05 -11.07 -15.21
N GLN A 114 -2.13 -11.57 -13.98
CA GLN A 114 -3.30 -11.44 -13.12
C GLN A 114 -3.21 -10.15 -12.31
N ASP A 115 -4.35 -9.48 -12.17
CA ASP A 115 -4.56 -8.57 -11.05
C ASP A 115 -5.02 -9.40 -9.84
N SER A 116 -4.74 -8.95 -8.62
CA SER A 116 -4.98 -9.72 -7.39
C SER A 116 -5.73 -8.96 -6.30
N GLU A 117 -6.34 -9.71 -5.39
CA GLU A 117 -7.04 -9.22 -4.20
C GLU A 117 -6.70 -10.08 -2.97
N THR A 118 -5.97 -9.49 -2.03
CA THR A 118 -5.46 -10.13 -0.81
C THR A 118 -6.26 -9.79 0.46
N ARG A 119 -7.35 -9.04 0.31
CA ARG A 119 -8.24 -8.59 1.40
C ARG A 119 -9.70 -8.90 1.07
N PRO A 120 -10.11 -10.18 1.04
CA PRO A 120 -11.51 -10.54 0.93
C PRO A 120 -12.31 -10.10 2.16
N GLU A 121 -13.57 -9.76 1.93
CA GLU A 121 -14.59 -9.79 2.98
C GLU A 121 -14.83 -11.26 3.37
N ASN A 122 -15.03 -11.53 4.65
CA ASN A 122 -15.33 -12.89 5.10
C ASN A 122 -16.37 -12.91 6.22
N SER A 123 -17.05 -14.04 6.34
CA SER A 123 -17.99 -14.32 7.42
C SER A 123 -17.73 -15.74 7.93
N VAL A 124 -17.68 -15.89 9.25
CA VAL A 124 -17.50 -17.17 9.94
C VAL A 124 -18.66 -17.38 10.90
N TYR A 125 -19.23 -18.57 10.87
CA TYR A 125 -20.19 -19.05 11.86
C TYR A 125 -19.76 -20.42 12.35
N THR A 126 -19.54 -20.54 13.65
CA THR A 126 -19.13 -21.78 14.33
C THR A 126 -20.24 -22.33 15.22
N LYS A 127 -20.38 -23.65 15.27
CA LYS A 127 -21.29 -24.33 16.20
C LYS A 127 -20.70 -25.67 16.63
N MET A 128 -20.58 -25.92 17.94
CA MET A 128 -20.18 -27.25 18.41
C MET A 128 -21.38 -28.19 18.58
N LYS A 129 -21.12 -29.49 18.55
CA LYS A 129 -22.04 -30.56 18.91
C LYS A 129 -21.30 -31.70 19.62
N GLY A 130 -21.89 -32.20 20.69
CA GLY A 130 -21.42 -33.32 21.48
C GLY A 130 -22.13 -33.33 22.82
N THR A 131 -22.21 -34.50 23.45
CA THR A 131 -22.66 -34.63 24.83
C THR A 131 -21.60 -35.40 25.62
N ALA A 132 -21.42 -35.05 26.89
CA ALA A 132 -20.54 -35.75 27.81
C ALA A 132 -21.28 -36.10 29.09
N LEU A 133 -20.76 -37.09 29.81
CA LEU A 133 -21.23 -37.47 31.15
C LEU A 133 -20.15 -37.09 32.16
N GLN A 134 -20.54 -36.40 33.24
CA GLN A 134 -19.64 -36.05 34.33
C GLN A 134 -20.25 -36.54 35.65
N GLY A 135 -20.00 -37.81 35.96
CA GLY A 135 -20.85 -38.55 36.91
C GLY A 135 -22.29 -38.61 36.39
N ASP A 136 -23.27 -38.37 37.26
CA ASP A 136 -24.70 -38.38 36.91
C ASP A 136 -25.15 -37.16 36.08
N HIS A 137 -24.26 -36.20 35.80
CA HIS A 137 -24.60 -34.97 35.08
C HIS A 137 -24.33 -35.08 33.58
N VAL A 138 -25.36 -34.86 32.76
CA VAL A 138 -25.24 -34.73 31.30
C VAL A 138 -24.81 -33.31 30.93
N LEU A 139 -23.72 -33.18 30.17
CA LEU A 139 -23.21 -31.92 29.64
C LEU A 139 -23.56 -31.80 28.16
N ASP A 140 -24.30 -30.75 27.79
CA ASP A 140 -24.62 -30.38 26.41
C ASP A 140 -24.01 -29.00 26.04
N MET A 141 -24.07 -28.63 24.76
CA MET A 141 -23.49 -27.41 24.17
C MET A 141 -23.66 -26.15 25.03
N VAL A 142 -24.83 -25.94 25.64
CA VAL A 142 -25.16 -24.75 26.45
C VAL A 142 -24.32 -24.66 27.74
N GLU A 143 -23.82 -25.78 28.25
CA GLU A 143 -22.98 -25.83 29.46
C GLU A 143 -21.49 -25.62 29.16
N TYR A 144 -20.98 -26.14 28.04
CA TYR A 144 -19.53 -26.16 27.75
C TYR A 144 -19.05 -25.20 26.65
N VAL A 145 -19.93 -24.60 25.84
CA VAL A 145 -19.53 -23.68 24.75
C VAL A 145 -19.71 -22.21 25.12
N ARG A 146 -18.70 -21.37 24.88
CA ARG A 146 -18.77 -19.90 25.06
C ARG A 146 -18.00 -19.16 23.95
N PRO A 147 -18.55 -18.10 23.30
CA PRO A 147 -19.95 -17.68 23.34
C PRO A 147 -20.89 -18.75 22.75
N SER A 148 -22.17 -18.71 23.11
CA SER A 148 -23.22 -19.65 22.66
C SER A 148 -23.66 -19.43 21.21
N GLU A 149 -23.54 -18.19 20.76
CA GLU A 149 -23.92 -17.65 19.47
C GLU A 149 -23.01 -18.18 18.35
N GLY A 150 -21.75 -18.45 18.69
CA GLY A 150 -20.68 -18.74 17.74
C GLY A 150 -20.16 -17.50 17.01
N GLY A 151 -19.08 -17.68 16.26
CA GLY A 151 -18.41 -16.61 15.52
C GLY A 151 -17.08 -17.07 14.93
N ASP A 152 -16.14 -16.14 14.79
CA ASP A 152 -14.72 -16.40 14.54
C ASP A 152 -14.04 -17.05 15.77
N VAL A 153 -14.33 -16.57 16.97
CA VAL A 153 -13.82 -17.11 18.25
C VAL A 153 -14.87 -18.00 18.92
N ILE A 154 -14.48 -19.22 19.29
CA ILE A 154 -15.34 -20.14 20.06
C ILE A 154 -14.53 -21.00 21.04
N SER A 155 -14.90 -20.95 22.32
CA SER A 155 -14.25 -21.71 23.40
C SER A 155 -15.09 -22.91 23.85
N THR A 156 -14.41 -23.99 24.20
CA THR A 156 -14.99 -25.22 24.76
C THR A 156 -14.34 -25.56 26.10
N ILE A 157 -15.17 -25.74 27.13
CA ILE A 157 -14.75 -26.09 28.49
C ILE A 157 -14.40 -27.59 28.51
N LEU A 158 -13.16 -27.90 28.88
CA LEU A 158 -12.65 -29.28 29.03
C LEU A 158 -12.50 -29.69 30.51
N ARG A 159 -12.59 -28.72 31.42
CA ARG A 159 -12.54 -28.95 32.86
C ARG A 159 -13.20 -27.76 33.54
N ARG A 160 -14.09 -28.03 34.51
CA ARG A 160 -14.72 -27.00 35.34
C ARG A 160 -14.50 -27.30 36.80
N VAL A 161 -14.03 -26.29 37.52
CA VAL A 161 -14.04 -26.23 38.98
C VAL A 161 -15.25 -25.40 39.39
N VAL A 162 -16.07 -25.92 40.30
CA VAL A 162 -17.38 -25.36 40.64
C VAL A 162 -17.50 -25.19 42.15
N THR A 163 -17.60 -23.94 42.61
CA THR A 163 -17.86 -23.60 44.01
C THR A 163 -19.33 -23.21 44.14
N HIS A 164 -20.14 -24.10 44.68
CA HIS A 164 -21.57 -23.89 44.93
C HIS A 164 -21.82 -23.02 46.15
N ASN A 165 -23.00 -22.38 46.21
CA ASN A 165 -23.51 -21.63 47.36
C ASN A 165 -22.54 -20.59 47.94
N GLN A 166 -21.74 -19.92 47.10
CA GLN A 166 -20.97 -18.76 47.57
C GLN A 166 -21.95 -17.64 47.95
N ARG A 167 -21.77 -17.05 49.13
CA ARG A 167 -22.47 -15.82 49.55
C ARG A 167 -21.48 -14.77 50.03
N GLN A 168 -21.89 -13.51 50.07
CA GLN A 168 -21.10 -12.46 50.71
C GLN A 168 -20.97 -12.74 52.21
N GLY A 169 -19.76 -12.62 52.75
CA GLY A 169 -19.47 -12.88 54.16
C GLY A 169 -17.97 -12.78 54.44
N THR A 170 -17.51 -13.44 55.51
CA THR A 170 -16.08 -13.55 55.82
C THR A 170 -15.63 -15.00 55.88
N CYS A 171 -14.39 -15.26 55.44
CA CYS A 171 -13.77 -16.58 55.44
C CYS A 171 -12.25 -16.51 55.35
N ALA A 172 -11.58 -17.63 55.61
CA ALA A 172 -10.13 -17.78 55.53
C ALA A 172 -9.62 -17.70 54.08
N GLU A 173 -8.66 -16.81 53.80
CA GLU A 173 -8.02 -16.65 52.48
C GLU A 173 -7.28 -17.94 52.04
N HIS A 174 -7.22 -18.19 50.74
CA HIS A 174 -6.58 -19.37 50.16
C HIS A 174 -5.05 -19.31 50.31
N PHE A 175 -4.46 -20.34 50.92
CA PHE A 175 -3.06 -20.44 51.34
C PHE A 175 -1.99 -20.23 50.24
N THR A 176 -2.36 -20.28 48.96
CA THR A 176 -1.45 -19.99 47.83
C THR A 176 -1.32 -18.50 47.51
N VAL A 177 -2.17 -17.63 48.10
CA VAL A 177 -2.07 -16.19 47.91
C VAL A 177 -0.86 -15.65 48.70
N PRO A 178 0.00 -14.81 48.11
CA PRO A 178 1.16 -14.25 48.81
C PRO A 178 0.76 -13.54 50.12
N ASN A 179 1.44 -13.90 51.22
CA ASN A 179 1.16 -13.38 52.57
C ASN A 179 -0.26 -13.66 53.09
N ALA A 180 -0.92 -14.74 52.64
CA ALA A 180 -2.20 -15.19 53.21
C ALA A 180 -2.02 -15.96 54.53
N ASN A 181 -0.96 -16.76 54.66
CA ASN A 181 -0.64 -17.49 55.89
C ASN A 181 -0.27 -16.52 57.02
N CYS A 182 -0.76 -16.79 58.23
CA CYS A 182 -0.54 -15.97 59.41
C CYS A 182 -0.32 -16.84 60.65
N SER A 183 0.24 -16.26 61.72
CA SER A 183 0.31 -16.87 63.05
C SER A 183 -0.51 -16.10 64.09
N LYS A 184 -0.59 -14.77 63.93
CA LYS A 184 -1.27 -13.81 64.81
C LYS A 184 -2.15 -12.87 63.99
N ASP A 185 -3.16 -12.29 64.62
CA ASP A 185 -4.05 -11.29 64.00
C ASP A 185 -3.28 -10.07 63.50
N SER A 186 -2.18 -9.69 64.17
CA SER A 186 -1.24 -8.62 63.76
C SER A 186 -0.66 -8.79 62.37
N ASP A 187 -0.59 -10.02 61.86
CA ASP A 187 -0.01 -10.34 60.55
C ASP A 187 -1.00 -10.00 59.41
N CYS A 188 -2.27 -9.79 59.77
CA CYS A 188 -3.37 -9.47 58.88
C CYS A 188 -3.72 -7.97 59.00
N ILE A 189 -3.19 -7.15 58.10
CA ILE A 189 -3.51 -5.71 58.08
C ILE A 189 -4.98 -5.52 57.67
N SER A 190 -5.82 -5.06 58.60
CA SER A 190 -7.23 -4.79 58.37
C SER A 190 -7.45 -3.74 57.27
N GLY A 191 -8.52 -3.89 56.50
CA GLY A 191 -8.89 -2.99 55.40
C GLY A 191 -8.02 -3.12 54.14
N LYS A 192 -6.89 -3.83 54.19
CA LYS A 192 -6.01 -4.05 53.03
C LYS A 192 -6.68 -4.98 52.01
N VAL A 193 -6.60 -4.61 50.73
CA VAL A 193 -6.87 -5.49 49.59
C VAL A 193 -5.53 -5.80 48.92
N ASP A 194 -5.25 -7.08 48.67
CA ASP A 194 -4.10 -7.52 47.87
C ASP A 194 -4.55 -7.75 46.42
N PHE A 195 -3.77 -7.32 45.42
CA PHE A 195 -4.14 -7.46 44.00
C PHE A 195 -4.26 -8.92 43.54
N ASP A 196 -3.49 -9.83 44.15
CA ASP A 196 -3.57 -11.28 43.91
C ASP A 196 -4.51 -12.02 44.90
N GLY A 197 -5.15 -11.28 45.82
CA GLY A 197 -6.05 -11.82 46.83
C GLY A 197 -7.51 -11.95 46.37
N ASN A 198 -8.32 -12.69 47.13
CA ASN A 198 -9.72 -12.93 46.82
C ASN A 198 -10.69 -11.93 47.49
N GLY A 199 -10.20 -11.03 48.35
CA GLY A 199 -11.05 -10.07 49.09
C GLY A 199 -10.28 -9.07 49.96
N GLN A 200 -11.01 -8.32 50.78
CA GLN A 200 -10.46 -7.34 51.72
C GLN A 200 -10.19 -8.00 53.08
N ARG A 201 -8.98 -7.87 53.64
CA ARG A 201 -8.62 -8.44 54.95
C ARG A 201 -9.42 -7.80 56.07
N THR A 202 -10.03 -8.61 56.93
CA THR A 202 -10.75 -8.12 58.12
C THR A 202 -9.79 -7.73 59.25
N GLY A 203 -8.64 -8.39 59.32
CA GLY A 203 -7.62 -8.22 60.35
C GLY A 203 -7.55 -9.35 61.39
N ARG A 204 -8.21 -10.49 61.15
CA ARG A 204 -8.16 -11.68 62.03
C ARG A 204 -7.40 -12.84 61.38
N CYS A 205 -6.72 -13.65 62.17
CA CYS A 205 -5.95 -14.82 61.73
C CYS A 205 -6.67 -16.12 62.13
N VAL A 206 -7.36 -16.74 61.16
CA VAL A 206 -8.32 -17.83 61.39
C VAL A 206 -7.76 -19.19 60.93
N PRO A 207 -8.13 -20.32 61.56
CA PRO A 207 -7.75 -21.65 61.07
C PRO A 207 -8.34 -21.92 59.68
N TYR A 208 -7.54 -22.51 58.79
CA TYR A 208 -7.97 -22.77 57.41
C TYR A 208 -8.81 -24.05 57.31
N TYR A 209 -10.11 -23.92 57.56
CA TYR A 209 -11.07 -25.03 57.56
C TYR A 209 -10.60 -26.20 58.47
N ASN A 210 -10.37 -27.39 57.90
CA ASN A 210 -9.94 -28.59 58.63
C ASN A 210 -8.40 -28.77 58.66
N GLN A 211 -7.61 -27.74 58.29
CA GLN A 211 -6.15 -27.81 58.28
C GLN A 211 -5.52 -27.28 59.58
N THR A 212 -4.28 -27.67 59.83
CA THR A 212 -3.50 -27.28 61.04
C THR A 212 -2.89 -25.87 60.96
N PHE A 213 -2.91 -25.23 59.79
CA PHE A 213 -2.39 -23.88 59.58
C PHE A 213 -3.51 -22.82 59.58
N LYS A 214 -3.11 -21.55 59.76
CA LYS A 214 -4.02 -20.40 59.74
C LYS A 214 -3.76 -19.50 58.53
N THR A 215 -4.81 -18.84 58.05
CA THR A 215 -4.72 -17.76 57.06
C THR A 215 -5.54 -16.55 57.49
N CYS A 216 -5.25 -15.39 56.91
CA CYS A 216 -6.00 -14.17 57.19
C CYS A 216 -7.46 -14.32 56.76
N GLU A 217 -8.37 -13.86 57.61
CA GLU A 217 -9.77 -13.72 57.24
C GLU A 217 -9.94 -12.53 56.28
N ILE A 218 -10.71 -12.76 55.21
CA ILE A 218 -11.10 -11.76 54.22
C ILE A 218 -12.63 -11.68 54.13
N GLN A 219 -13.14 -10.50 53.78
CA GLN A 219 -14.51 -10.27 53.36
C GLN A 219 -14.63 -10.48 51.85
N THR A 220 -15.41 -11.48 51.42
CA THR A 220 -15.61 -11.84 50.01
C THR A 220 -16.79 -12.81 49.84
N TRP A 221 -16.94 -13.35 48.62
CA TRP A 221 -17.79 -14.48 48.28
C TRP A 221 -17.21 -15.79 48.83
N CYS A 222 -17.75 -16.23 49.96
CA CYS A 222 -17.30 -17.39 50.72
C CYS A 222 -18.23 -18.61 50.51
N PRO A 223 -17.71 -19.86 50.45
CA PRO A 223 -16.31 -20.28 50.58
C PRO A 223 -15.47 -20.03 49.31
N ILE A 224 -14.15 -20.09 49.41
CA ILE A 224 -13.21 -19.87 48.30
C ILE A 224 -13.09 -21.13 47.41
N GLU A 225 -12.46 -21.03 46.23
CA GLU A 225 -12.22 -22.16 45.30
C GLU A 225 -11.44 -23.32 45.95
N ASP A 226 -11.84 -24.56 45.62
CA ASP A 226 -11.15 -25.82 45.94
C ASP A 226 -11.02 -26.69 44.66
N TYR A 227 -10.22 -27.75 44.66
CA TYR A 227 -9.71 -28.42 43.45
C TYR A 227 -10.61 -29.54 42.90
N ALA A 228 -11.11 -29.40 41.66
CA ALA A 228 -12.01 -30.38 41.03
C ALA A 228 -11.44 -31.01 39.73
N PRO A 229 -11.87 -32.25 39.36
CA PRO A 229 -11.30 -33.05 38.25
C PRO A 229 -11.63 -32.54 36.83
N ALA A 230 -11.01 -33.16 35.82
CA ALA A 230 -11.18 -32.83 34.40
C ALA A 230 -12.25 -33.70 33.70
N LEU A 231 -12.67 -33.28 32.50
CA LEU A 231 -13.56 -34.03 31.59
C LEU A 231 -12.72 -34.69 30.48
N ALA A 232 -12.97 -35.97 30.18
CA ALA A 232 -12.20 -36.74 29.20
C ALA A 232 -12.92 -36.90 27.85
N GLU A 233 -14.25 -36.90 27.92
CA GLU A 233 -15.22 -37.23 26.86
C GLU A 233 -15.17 -36.24 25.69
N ALA A 234 -14.76 -35.00 25.99
CA ALA A 234 -14.76 -33.86 25.06
C ALA A 234 -13.86 -34.05 23.82
N ILE A 235 -12.95 -35.03 23.81
CA ILE A 235 -12.11 -35.36 22.64
C ILE A 235 -12.94 -35.69 21.39
N ASN A 236 -14.14 -36.27 21.59
CA ASN A 236 -15.06 -36.67 20.53
C ASN A 236 -16.06 -35.57 20.11
N PHE A 237 -16.04 -34.40 20.75
CA PHE A 237 -16.90 -33.29 20.33
C PHE A 237 -16.55 -32.83 18.92
N THR A 238 -17.57 -32.35 18.22
CA THR A 238 -17.46 -31.87 16.84
C THR A 238 -17.70 -30.37 16.74
N VAL A 239 -16.97 -29.72 15.84
CA VAL A 239 -17.10 -28.29 15.52
C VAL A 239 -17.53 -28.18 14.06
N TYR A 240 -18.71 -27.63 13.84
CA TYR A 240 -19.20 -27.22 12.52
C TYR A 240 -18.72 -25.78 12.25
N ILE A 241 -17.96 -25.59 11.18
CA ILE A 241 -17.43 -24.30 10.75
C ILE A 241 -18.01 -23.97 9.38
N LYS A 242 -18.95 -23.02 9.33
CA LYS A 242 -19.45 -22.42 8.08
C LYS A 242 -18.64 -21.16 7.82
N ASN A 243 -17.93 -21.12 6.70
CA ASN A 243 -17.22 -19.93 6.24
C ASN A 243 -17.70 -19.52 4.84
N ALA A 244 -17.96 -18.23 4.68
CA ALA A 244 -18.18 -17.57 3.41
C ALA A 244 -17.09 -16.52 3.20
N ILE A 245 -16.68 -16.33 1.94
CA ILE A 245 -15.75 -15.29 1.51
C ILE A 245 -16.31 -14.57 0.29
N HIS A 246 -16.00 -13.30 0.19
CA HIS A 246 -16.34 -12.45 -0.94
C HIS A 246 -15.09 -11.66 -1.33
N PHE A 247 -14.84 -11.60 -2.63
CA PHE A 247 -13.77 -10.83 -3.27
C PHE A 247 -14.42 -9.62 -3.97
N PRO A 248 -14.55 -8.44 -3.33
CA PRO A 248 -15.36 -7.34 -3.84
C PRO A 248 -14.88 -6.79 -5.18
N LYS A 249 -13.56 -6.75 -5.41
CA LYS A 249 -12.96 -6.30 -6.68
C LYS A 249 -13.38 -7.16 -7.86
N PHE A 250 -13.46 -8.48 -7.66
CA PHE A 250 -13.87 -9.45 -8.68
C PHE A 250 -15.36 -9.84 -8.61
N LYS A 251 -16.08 -9.37 -7.57
CA LYS A 251 -17.48 -9.72 -7.24
C LYS A 251 -17.71 -11.23 -7.08
N VAL A 252 -16.69 -11.96 -6.62
CA VAL A 252 -16.71 -13.42 -6.50
C VAL A 252 -17.06 -13.83 -5.06
N PHE A 253 -18.23 -14.44 -4.89
CA PHE A 253 -18.64 -15.08 -3.63
C PHE A 253 -18.33 -16.59 -3.65
N ARG A 254 -17.79 -17.13 -2.55
CA ARG A 254 -17.55 -18.57 -2.32
C ARG A 254 -17.82 -18.94 -0.86
N GLY A 255 -17.96 -20.22 -0.59
CA GLY A 255 -18.12 -20.75 0.77
C GLY A 255 -17.69 -22.20 0.86
N ASN A 256 -17.30 -22.64 2.06
CA ASN A 256 -16.61 -23.93 2.25
C ASN A 256 -17.52 -25.17 2.05
N ILE A 257 -18.84 -24.98 2.00
CA ILE A 257 -19.83 -26.04 1.81
C ILE A 257 -20.28 -26.05 0.34
N LYS A 258 -20.06 -27.15 -0.39
CA LYS A 258 -20.52 -27.25 -1.79
C LYS A 258 -22.05 -27.11 -1.89
N PRO A 259 -22.59 -26.29 -2.82
CA PRO A 259 -24.02 -26.02 -2.96
C PRO A 259 -24.78 -27.17 -3.66
N ASN A 260 -24.67 -28.40 -3.16
CA ASN A 260 -25.33 -29.58 -3.74
C ASN A 260 -26.78 -29.74 -3.24
N LYS A 261 -27.73 -29.27 -4.06
CA LYS A 261 -29.16 -29.16 -3.74
C LYS A 261 -29.89 -30.46 -3.39
N ARG A 262 -29.40 -31.65 -3.80
CA ARG A 262 -30.16 -32.92 -3.66
C ARG A 262 -29.79 -33.77 -2.44
N ASN A 263 -28.51 -33.80 -2.03
CA ASN A 263 -28.03 -34.67 -0.94
C ASN A 263 -27.23 -33.94 0.16
N GLY A 264 -27.13 -32.61 0.11
CA GLY A 264 -26.33 -31.81 1.05
C GLY A 264 -26.57 -32.14 2.53
N GLN A 265 -27.84 -32.22 2.98
CA GLN A 265 -28.14 -32.54 4.38
C GLN A 265 -27.74 -33.96 4.79
N LYS A 266 -27.89 -34.96 3.89
CA LYS A 266 -27.47 -36.35 4.16
C LYS A 266 -25.95 -36.47 4.28
N TYR A 267 -25.20 -35.69 3.50
CA TYR A 267 -23.75 -35.57 3.62
C TYR A 267 -23.35 -34.86 4.92
N LEU A 268 -23.92 -33.69 5.21
CA LEU A 268 -23.62 -32.92 6.43
C LEU A 268 -23.96 -33.68 7.73
N ASN A 269 -24.93 -34.60 7.71
CA ASN A 269 -25.24 -35.42 8.88
C ASN A 269 -24.26 -36.58 9.13
N LYS A 270 -23.34 -36.89 8.20
CA LYS A 270 -22.43 -38.04 8.28
C LYS A 270 -20.96 -37.73 8.00
N CYS A 271 -20.63 -36.61 7.38
CA CYS A 271 -19.25 -36.29 7.01
C CYS A 271 -18.42 -35.91 8.25
N HIS A 272 -17.13 -36.25 8.19
CA HIS A 272 -16.09 -35.63 8.99
C HIS A 272 -15.02 -35.08 8.03
N TYR A 273 -14.38 -33.98 8.41
CA TYR A 273 -13.29 -33.41 7.64
C TYR A 273 -12.12 -34.40 7.52
N ASN A 274 -11.61 -34.53 6.31
CA ASN A 274 -10.37 -35.18 5.97
C ASN A 274 -9.84 -34.53 4.69
N GLU A 275 -8.55 -34.19 4.66
CA GLU A 275 -7.94 -33.36 3.62
C GLU A 275 -8.08 -33.96 2.22
N GLU A 276 -7.84 -35.27 2.07
CA GLU A 276 -7.96 -35.98 0.79
C GLU A 276 -9.41 -36.33 0.47
N LYS A 277 -10.11 -36.99 1.41
CA LYS A 277 -11.38 -37.66 1.12
C LYS A 277 -12.58 -36.70 1.16
N HIS A 278 -12.58 -35.75 2.09
CA HIS A 278 -13.73 -34.87 2.36
C HIS A 278 -13.32 -33.40 2.66
N PRO A 279 -12.55 -32.72 1.79
CA PRO A 279 -12.05 -31.35 2.05
C PRO A 279 -13.15 -30.28 2.18
N TYR A 280 -14.37 -30.55 1.68
CA TYR A 280 -15.54 -29.66 1.81
C TYR A 280 -16.50 -30.10 2.92
N CYS A 281 -16.08 -30.96 3.85
CA CYS A 281 -16.87 -31.23 5.06
C CYS A 281 -16.59 -30.15 6.12
N PRO A 282 -17.59 -29.39 6.58
CA PRO A 282 -17.39 -28.34 7.58
C PRO A 282 -17.27 -28.87 9.03
N ILE A 283 -17.22 -30.20 9.25
CA ILE A 283 -17.32 -30.83 10.58
C ILE A 283 -15.99 -31.44 10.99
N PHE A 284 -15.35 -30.81 11.97
CA PHE A 284 -14.05 -31.21 12.52
C PHE A 284 -14.25 -31.86 13.89
N ARG A 285 -13.44 -32.86 14.26
CA ARG A 285 -13.41 -33.41 15.64
C ARG A 285 -12.37 -32.66 16.48
N LEU A 286 -12.64 -32.38 17.76
CA LEU A 286 -11.67 -31.68 18.62
C LEU A 286 -10.35 -32.44 18.77
N GLY A 287 -10.38 -33.77 18.89
CA GLY A 287 -9.17 -34.61 18.88
C GLY A 287 -8.32 -34.42 17.62
N TYR A 288 -8.95 -34.36 16.44
CA TYR A 288 -8.26 -34.11 15.16
C TYR A 288 -7.62 -32.71 15.11
N ILE A 289 -8.32 -31.68 15.60
CA ILE A 289 -7.77 -30.31 15.68
C ILE A 289 -6.53 -30.26 16.57
N ALA A 290 -6.55 -30.94 17.72
CA ALA A 290 -5.41 -31.00 18.64
C ALA A 290 -4.22 -31.80 18.06
N GLU A 291 -4.50 -32.93 17.42
CA GLU A 291 -3.51 -33.77 16.74
C GLU A 291 -2.81 -33.01 15.61
N GLN A 292 -3.56 -32.34 14.73
CA GLN A 292 -3.00 -31.52 13.64
C GLN A 292 -2.22 -30.30 14.17
N ALA A 293 -2.66 -29.71 15.29
CA ALA A 293 -1.89 -28.67 16.00
C ALA A 293 -0.63 -29.20 16.72
N ARG A 294 -0.39 -30.53 16.71
CA ARG A 294 0.71 -31.25 17.37
C ARG A 294 0.72 -31.13 18.91
N GLU A 295 -0.45 -31.15 19.53
CA GLU A 295 -0.63 -31.00 20.98
C GLU A 295 -1.43 -32.17 21.57
N LYS A 296 -1.05 -32.66 22.75
CA LYS A 296 -1.74 -33.80 23.40
C LYS A 296 -3.06 -33.34 24.05
N PHE A 297 -4.17 -33.96 23.67
CA PHE A 297 -5.50 -33.56 24.17
C PHE A 297 -5.61 -33.59 25.70
N SER A 298 -5.04 -34.61 26.35
CA SER A 298 -5.03 -34.74 27.82
C SER A 298 -4.31 -33.58 28.54
N GLU A 299 -3.35 -32.93 27.88
CA GLU A 299 -2.66 -31.76 28.42
C GLU A 299 -3.53 -30.49 28.26
N LEU A 300 -4.24 -30.37 27.13
CA LEU A 300 -5.23 -29.32 26.89
C LEU A 300 -6.41 -29.42 27.88
N CYS A 301 -6.85 -30.63 28.27
CA CYS A 301 -7.81 -30.81 29.37
C CYS A 301 -7.29 -30.30 30.73
N ARG A 302 -5.96 -30.29 30.94
CA ARG A 302 -5.34 -29.91 32.23
C ARG A 302 -5.09 -28.42 32.36
N THR A 303 -4.54 -27.78 31.32
CA THR A 303 -4.13 -26.35 31.33
C THR A 303 -5.04 -25.45 30.49
N GLY A 304 -5.80 -26.02 29.57
CA GLY A 304 -6.31 -25.31 28.40
C GLY A 304 -5.22 -24.92 27.40
N GLY A 305 -5.63 -24.22 26.35
CA GLY A 305 -4.77 -23.61 25.32
C GLY A 305 -5.59 -22.87 24.26
N VAL A 306 -4.92 -22.19 23.33
CA VAL A 306 -5.54 -21.47 22.21
C VAL A 306 -5.05 -22.06 20.89
N ILE A 307 -5.96 -22.46 20.01
CA ILE A 307 -5.63 -23.07 18.71
C ILE A 307 -6.26 -22.24 17.59
N GLY A 308 -5.42 -21.79 16.66
CA GLY A 308 -5.84 -21.13 15.43
C GLY A 308 -6.26 -22.16 14.39
N VAL A 309 -7.46 -21.97 13.84
CA VAL A 309 -8.00 -22.71 12.70
C VAL A 309 -7.88 -21.81 11.47
N PHE A 310 -6.82 -22.01 10.69
CA PHE A 310 -6.53 -21.18 9.53
C PHE A 310 -7.24 -21.74 8.30
N ILE A 311 -8.11 -20.94 7.68
CA ILE A 311 -8.82 -21.25 6.44
C ILE A 311 -8.20 -20.41 5.32
N ASN A 312 -7.42 -21.06 4.44
CA ASN A 312 -6.70 -20.40 3.37
C ASN A 312 -7.40 -20.64 2.02
N TRP A 313 -7.83 -19.55 1.38
CA TRP A 313 -8.44 -19.53 0.06
C TRP A 313 -7.46 -18.97 -0.98
N LYS A 314 -6.64 -19.82 -1.59
CA LYS A 314 -5.80 -19.45 -2.73
C LYS A 314 -6.55 -19.79 -4.01
N CYS A 315 -7.21 -18.80 -4.61
CA CYS A 315 -8.07 -19.01 -5.77
C CYS A 315 -7.51 -18.36 -7.03
N ASP A 316 -7.45 -19.15 -8.09
CA ASP A 316 -7.27 -18.65 -9.44
C ASP A 316 -8.66 -18.54 -10.07
N LEU A 317 -9.04 -17.34 -10.51
CA LEU A 317 -10.36 -17.05 -11.09
C LEU A 317 -10.37 -17.23 -12.62
N ASP A 318 -9.23 -17.53 -13.23
CA ASP A 318 -9.12 -17.91 -14.65
C ASP A 318 -9.33 -19.43 -14.84
N LEU A 319 -9.34 -20.21 -13.75
CA LEU A 319 -9.61 -21.65 -13.73
C LEU A 319 -11.07 -21.95 -13.36
N ASP A 320 -11.47 -23.22 -13.45
CA ASP A 320 -12.83 -23.65 -13.10
C ASP A 320 -13.20 -23.26 -11.64
N PRO A 321 -14.41 -22.71 -11.40
CA PRO A 321 -14.89 -22.32 -10.08
C PRO A 321 -14.77 -23.35 -8.96
N SER A 322 -14.64 -24.65 -9.27
CA SER A 322 -14.51 -25.72 -8.28
C SER A 322 -13.09 -25.93 -7.72
N GLU A 323 -12.04 -25.49 -8.43
CA GLU A 323 -10.66 -25.55 -7.92
C GLU A 323 -10.38 -24.49 -6.84
N CYS A 324 -11.16 -23.42 -6.81
CA CYS A 324 -11.20 -22.47 -5.69
C CYS A 324 -11.82 -23.14 -4.45
N LYS A 325 -10.98 -23.85 -3.68
CA LYS A 325 -11.33 -24.65 -2.49
C LYS A 325 -10.59 -24.17 -1.24
N PRO A 326 -11.20 -24.28 -0.05
CA PRO A 326 -10.53 -23.93 1.20
C PRO A 326 -9.47 -24.98 1.55
N THR A 327 -8.32 -24.55 2.05
CA THR A 327 -7.32 -25.41 2.68
C THR A 327 -7.23 -25.06 4.16
N TYR A 328 -7.19 -26.09 5.02
CA TYR A 328 -7.29 -25.94 6.47
C TYR A 328 -5.95 -26.30 7.13
N SER A 329 -5.49 -25.46 8.06
CA SER A 329 -4.30 -25.76 8.87
C SER A 329 -4.51 -25.34 10.33
N PHE A 330 -3.90 -26.07 11.26
CA PHE A 330 -4.15 -25.96 12.70
C PHE A 330 -2.84 -25.67 13.44
N ARG A 331 -2.83 -24.67 14.33
CA ARG A 331 -1.61 -24.28 15.06
C ARG A 331 -1.95 -23.68 16.42
N ARG A 332 -1.23 -24.11 17.47
CA ARG A 332 -1.30 -23.47 18.80
C ARG A 332 -0.84 -22.01 18.73
N LEU A 333 -1.61 -21.10 19.34
CA LEU A 333 -1.37 -19.65 19.34
C LEU A 333 -0.79 -19.14 20.66
N ASP A 334 -1.09 -19.79 21.79
CA ASP A 334 -0.56 -19.40 23.09
C ASP A 334 0.90 -19.82 23.29
N LEU A 335 1.61 -19.06 24.13
CA LEU A 335 3.02 -19.31 24.45
C LEU A 335 3.19 -20.68 25.12
N ARG A 336 4.03 -21.53 24.51
CA ARG A 336 4.26 -22.90 24.97
C ARG A 336 4.80 -22.97 26.40
N LYS A 337 4.51 -24.10 27.04
CA LYS A 337 4.88 -24.48 28.41
C LYS A 337 6.30 -24.00 28.77
N ASN A 338 6.37 -23.06 29.71
CA ASN A 338 7.53 -22.70 30.55
C ASN A 338 7.23 -21.44 31.39
N LEU A 339 6.28 -20.59 30.96
CA LEU A 339 5.82 -19.45 31.75
C LEU A 339 4.65 -19.84 32.70
N PRO A 340 4.53 -19.23 33.90
CA PRO A 340 3.45 -19.52 34.85
C PRO A 340 2.01 -19.31 34.32
N SER A 341 1.84 -18.48 33.28
CA SER A 341 0.54 -18.15 32.67
C SER A 341 0.22 -18.99 31.41
N SER A 342 0.94 -20.10 31.17
CA SER A 342 0.72 -20.94 29.98
C SER A 342 -0.54 -21.81 30.11
N GLY A 343 -1.55 -21.54 29.26
CA GLY A 343 -2.84 -22.23 29.24
C GLY A 343 -3.99 -21.34 28.77
N TYR A 344 -5.22 -21.81 28.93
CA TYR A 344 -6.43 -20.99 28.75
C TYR A 344 -7.48 -21.36 29.80
N ASN A 345 -7.81 -20.39 30.64
CA ASN A 345 -8.82 -20.52 31.67
C ASN A 345 -9.57 -19.19 31.88
N PHE A 346 -10.81 -19.26 32.35
CA PHE A 346 -11.65 -18.10 32.65
C PHE A 346 -12.62 -18.43 33.80
N ARG A 347 -13.11 -17.40 34.48
CA ARG A 347 -14.10 -17.52 35.57
C ARG A 347 -15.42 -16.87 35.15
N PHE A 348 -16.54 -17.49 35.54
CA PHE A 348 -17.88 -16.90 35.45
C PHE A 348 -18.73 -17.40 36.61
N ALA A 349 -19.84 -16.72 36.92
CA ALA A 349 -20.73 -17.11 38.02
C ALA A 349 -22.19 -17.21 37.55
N LYS A 350 -22.93 -18.16 38.12
CA LYS A 350 -24.39 -18.26 38.02
C LYS A 350 -24.98 -17.69 39.33
N TYR A 351 -25.65 -16.54 39.27
CA TYR A 351 -26.26 -15.87 40.43
C TYR A 351 -27.71 -16.36 40.66
N TYR A 352 -28.14 -16.43 41.92
CA TYR A 352 -29.49 -16.82 42.34
C TYR A 352 -29.76 -16.31 43.76
N SER A 353 -31.02 -16.01 44.09
CA SER A 353 -31.41 -15.78 45.49
C SER A 353 -31.96 -17.07 46.11
N LYS A 354 -31.71 -17.24 47.41
CA LYS A 354 -32.33 -18.27 48.24
C LYS A 354 -32.67 -17.64 49.59
N ASP A 355 -33.90 -17.84 50.05
CA ASP A 355 -34.41 -17.39 51.36
C ASP A 355 -34.21 -15.87 51.62
N GLY A 356 -34.10 -15.06 50.55
CA GLY A 356 -33.85 -13.62 50.59
C GLY A 356 -32.37 -13.21 50.55
N GLU A 357 -31.43 -14.11 50.79
CA GLU A 357 -29.99 -13.87 50.60
C GLU A 357 -29.60 -14.00 49.11
N GLU A 358 -28.52 -13.33 48.69
CA GLU A 358 -27.91 -13.48 47.36
C GLU A 358 -26.80 -14.54 47.41
N PHE A 359 -26.91 -15.54 46.53
CA PHE A 359 -25.91 -16.58 46.32
C PHE A 359 -25.39 -16.57 44.89
N ARG A 360 -24.19 -17.14 44.70
CA ARG A 360 -23.68 -17.49 43.38
C ARG A 360 -23.01 -18.86 43.40
N THR A 361 -23.03 -19.52 42.25
CA THR A 361 -22.16 -20.67 41.95
C THR A 361 -21.04 -20.16 41.04
N LEU A 362 -19.82 -20.10 41.57
CA LEU A 362 -18.63 -19.71 40.83
C LEU A 362 -18.13 -20.91 40.01
N ILE A 363 -17.78 -20.67 38.75
CA ILE A 363 -17.29 -21.68 37.81
C ILE A 363 -15.98 -21.17 37.21
N LYS A 364 -14.88 -21.86 37.52
CA LYS A 364 -13.56 -21.66 36.89
C LYS A 364 -13.35 -22.74 35.84
N ALA A 365 -13.37 -22.33 34.58
CA ALA A 365 -13.29 -23.20 33.43
C ALA A 365 -11.89 -23.18 32.81
N PHE A 366 -11.35 -24.35 32.51
CA PHE A 366 -10.18 -24.55 31.66
C PHE A 366 -10.65 -25.19 30.35
N GLY A 367 -10.06 -24.81 29.21
CA GLY A 367 -10.58 -25.24 27.93
C GLY A 367 -9.71 -24.95 26.72
N ILE A 368 -10.18 -25.33 25.54
CA ILE A 368 -9.60 -24.89 24.27
C ILE A 368 -10.39 -23.69 23.77
N ARG A 369 -9.69 -22.60 23.44
CA ARG A 369 -10.23 -21.52 22.60
C ARG A 369 -9.83 -21.80 21.15
N LEU A 370 -10.81 -21.80 20.24
CA LEU A 370 -10.58 -21.90 18.80
C LEU A 370 -10.76 -20.52 18.16
N ASP A 371 -9.73 -20.04 17.47
CA ASP A 371 -9.74 -18.78 16.72
C ASP A 371 -9.72 -19.11 15.22
N VAL A 372 -10.84 -18.91 14.53
CA VAL A 372 -10.99 -19.20 13.10
C VAL A 372 -10.50 -18.02 12.28
N ILE A 373 -9.31 -18.14 11.72
CA ILE A 373 -8.61 -17.08 10.98
C ILE A 373 -8.74 -17.37 9.49
N VAL A 374 -9.37 -16.45 8.75
CA VAL A 374 -9.59 -16.61 7.31
C VAL A 374 -8.58 -15.77 6.53
N HIS A 375 -7.88 -16.39 5.60
CA HIS A 375 -7.02 -15.74 4.63
C HIS A 375 -7.53 -16.04 3.22
N GLY A 376 -7.45 -15.08 2.31
CA GLY A 376 -7.76 -15.31 0.90
C GLY A 376 -6.92 -14.43 -0.01
N ASN A 377 -6.56 -15.02 -1.15
CA ASN A 377 -5.89 -14.37 -2.25
C ASN A 377 -6.55 -14.87 -3.54
N ALA A 378 -7.21 -13.97 -4.26
CA ALA A 378 -7.73 -14.22 -5.61
C ALA A 378 -6.84 -13.54 -6.65
N GLY A 379 -6.52 -14.26 -7.73
CA GLY A 379 -5.98 -13.69 -8.96
C GLY A 379 -6.96 -13.86 -10.11
N GLN A 380 -7.07 -12.85 -10.98
CA GLN A 380 -7.84 -12.91 -12.23
C GLN A 380 -7.07 -12.18 -13.34
N PHE A 381 -7.09 -12.70 -14.57
CA PHE A 381 -6.48 -12.06 -15.74
C PHE A 381 -6.89 -10.60 -15.87
N SER A 382 -5.91 -9.71 -16.06
CA SER A 382 -6.16 -8.29 -16.30
C SER A 382 -5.16 -7.74 -17.32
N ILE A 383 -5.70 -6.99 -18.28
CA ILE A 383 -4.90 -6.43 -19.38
C ILE A 383 -3.88 -5.39 -18.91
N ILE A 384 -4.18 -4.66 -17.82
CA ILE A 384 -3.31 -3.59 -17.29
C ILE A 384 -1.96 -4.15 -16.77
N PRO A 385 -1.91 -5.07 -15.78
CA PRO A 385 -0.65 -5.66 -15.35
C PRO A 385 0.01 -6.49 -16.46
N THR A 386 -0.78 -7.12 -17.35
CA THR A 386 -0.24 -7.83 -18.51
C THR A 386 0.55 -6.90 -19.43
N ILE A 387 0.01 -5.73 -19.80
CA ILE A 387 0.71 -4.74 -20.63
C ILE A 387 1.94 -4.20 -19.90
N ILE A 388 1.81 -3.80 -18.62
CA ILE A 388 2.94 -3.24 -17.85
C ILE A 388 4.10 -4.24 -17.81
N ASN A 389 3.85 -5.50 -17.41
CA ASN A 389 4.90 -6.51 -17.32
C ASN A 389 5.44 -6.92 -18.70
N THR A 390 4.66 -6.82 -19.77
CA THR A 390 5.13 -7.02 -21.15
C THR A 390 6.09 -5.90 -21.57
N VAL A 391 5.76 -4.64 -21.27
CA VAL A 391 6.65 -3.49 -21.53
C VAL A 391 7.93 -3.60 -20.70
N THR A 392 7.84 -3.98 -19.42
CA THR A 392 9.02 -4.24 -18.57
C THR A 392 9.89 -5.38 -19.12
N ALA A 393 9.30 -6.45 -19.66
CA ALA A 393 10.06 -7.51 -20.32
C ALA A 393 10.78 -6.99 -21.58
N MET A 394 10.10 -6.22 -22.43
CA MET A 394 10.66 -5.63 -23.65
C MET A 394 11.82 -4.66 -23.35
N THR A 395 11.68 -3.76 -22.38
CA THR A 395 12.75 -2.84 -22.00
C THR A 395 13.92 -3.55 -21.33
N SER A 396 13.66 -4.61 -20.54
CA SER A 396 14.72 -5.42 -19.90
C SER A 396 15.59 -6.18 -20.91
N VAL A 397 15.08 -6.52 -22.10
CA VAL A 397 15.90 -7.06 -23.20
C VAL A 397 16.98 -6.05 -23.64
N GLY A 398 16.77 -4.74 -23.43
CA GLY A 398 17.79 -3.71 -23.65
C GLY A 398 19.06 -3.87 -22.80
N ILE A 399 18.98 -4.49 -21.61
CA ILE A 399 20.14 -4.77 -20.77
C ILE A 399 21.13 -5.72 -21.50
N CYS A 400 20.64 -6.55 -22.43
CA CYS A 400 21.46 -7.46 -23.22
C CYS A 400 22.46 -6.73 -24.13
N SER A 401 22.14 -5.53 -24.64
CA SER A 401 23.09 -4.77 -25.46
C SER A 401 24.22 -4.20 -24.61
N ILE A 402 23.93 -3.64 -23.43
CA ILE A 402 24.93 -3.12 -22.48
C ILE A 402 25.93 -4.22 -22.08
N ILE A 403 25.43 -5.40 -21.74
CA ILE A 403 26.28 -6.57 -21.39
C ILE A 403 27.15 -6.99 -22.59
N CYS A 404 26.58 -7.05 -23.79
CA CYS A 404 27.32 -7.49 -24.97
C CYS A 404 28.29 -6.43 -25.52
N ASP A 405 28.00 -5.15 -25.31
CA ASP A 405 28.92 -4.03 -25.57
C ASP A 405 30.14 -4.10 -24.65
N TRP A 406 29.93 -4.34 -23.35
CA TRP A 406 31.02 -4.58 -22.40
C TRP A 406 31.85 -5.80 -22.81
N ILE A 407 31.22 -6.94 -23.12
CA ILE A 407 31.93 -8.14 -23.59
C ILE A 407 32.71 -7.87 -24.89
N MET A 408 32.14 -7.11 -25.83
CA MET A 408 32.79 -6.75 -27.09
C MET A 408 34.04 -5.91 -26.85
N LEU A 409 33.92 -4.81 -26.10
CA LEU A 409 35.00 -3.87 -25.86
C LEU A 409 36.10 -4.45 -24.96
N THR A 410 35.76 -5.26 -23.96
CA THR A 410 36.74 -5.84 -23.02
C THR A 410 37.43 -7.11 -23.54
N PHE A 411 36.74 -8.00 -24.26
CA PHE A 411 37.29 -9.32 -24.61
C PHE A 411 37.46 -9.60 -26.11
N ILE A 412 36.84 -8.81 -26.99
CA ILE A 412 36.79 -9.08 -28.44
C ILE A 412 37.56 -8.02 -29.24
N ASP A 413 37.68 -6.78 -28.77
CA ASP A 413 38.28 -5.66 -29.49
C ASP A 413 39.83 -5.64 -29.50
N LYS A 414 40.44 -6.77 -29.85
CA LYS A 414 41.91 -6.98 -29.81
C LYS A 414 42.75 -6.01 -30.66
N ASN A 415 42.13 -5.30 -31.59
CA ASN A 415 42.79 -4.42 -32.56
C ASN A 415 42.16 -3.00 -32.61
N ALA A 416 41.34 -2.61 -31.63
CA ALA A 416 40.57 -1.35 -31.63
C ALA A 416 39.62 -1.13 -32.83
N ILE A 417 39.25 -2.21 -33.54
CA ILE A 417 38.41 -2.17 -34.75
C ILE A 417 36.93 -1.92 -34.41
N TYR A 418 36.48 -2.29 -33.21
CA TYR A 418 35.11 -2.07 -32.76
C TYR A 418 34.94 -0.74 -32.00
N SER A 419 35.92 -0.34 -31.19
CA SER A 419 35.98 0.99 -30.57
C SER A 419 36.07 2.09 -31.62
N GLY A 420 37.05 2.03 -32.54
CA GLY A 420 37.24 2.99 -33.65
C GLY A 420 36.15 2.96 -34.75
N ARG A 421 35.02 2.29 -34.50
CA ARG A 421 33.78 2.35 -35.32
C ARG A 421 32.53 2.67 -34.50
N LYS A 422 32.66 2.73 -33.17
CA LYS A 422 31.58 3.05 -32.22
C LYS A 422 31.72 4.45 -31.64
N PHE A 423 32.95 4.93 -31.50
CA PHE A 423 33.27 6.25 -30.98
C PHE A 423 33.93 7.09 -32.08
N ASP A 424 33.39 8.29 -32.32
CA ASP A 424 33.96 9.29 -33.21
C ASP A 424 34.73 10.32 -32.36
N ASP A 425 36.05 10.45 -32.53
CA ASP A 425 36.92 11.31 -31.70
C ASP A 425 36.77 12.81 -32.03
N CYS A 426 35.79 13.46 -31.40
CA CYS A 426 35.53 14.90 -31.54
C CYS A 426 36.64 15.79 -30.94
N LYS A 427 37.68 16.08 -31.71
CA LYS A 427 38.67 17.12 -31.38
C LYS A 427 38.11 18.52 -31.67
N SER A 428 37.83 19.29 -30.62
CA SER A 428 37.36 20.67 -30.72
C SER A 428 38.48 21.61 -31.17
N PHE A 429 38.51 21.95 -32.46
CA PHE A 429 39.42 22.96 -33.00
C PHE A 429 39.00 24.37 -32.56
N MET A 430 39.54 24.85 -31.44
CA MET A 430 39.52 26.28 -31.12
C MET A 430 40.28 27.06 -32.18
N LYS A 431 39.55 27.70 -33.10
CA LYS A 431 40.12 28.72 -34.00
C LYS A 431 40.38 29.98 -33.19
N ILE A 432 41.63 30.19 -32.79
CA ILE A 432 42.11 31.51 -32.37
C ILE A 432 42.09 32.40 -33.62
N PRO A 433 41.40 33.56 -33.62
CA PRO A 433 41.46 34.50 -34.73
C PRO A 433 42.83 35.18 -34.73
N VAL A 434 43.65 34.89 -35.74
CA VAL A 434 44.88 35.64 -36.03
C VAL A 434 44.54 36.70 -37.05
N ASP A 435 44.68 37.97 -36.67
CA ASP A 435 44.64 39.11 -37.58
C ASP A 435 46.05 39.72 -37.69
N SER A 436 46.37 40.23 -38.88
CA SER A 436 47.46 41.14 -39.23
C SER A 436 48.83 41.04 -38.49
N GLY A 437 49.72 40.23 -39.08
CA GLY A 437 51.05 40.72 -39.48
C GLY A 437 52.21 40.70 -38.47
N ILE A 438 52.96 39.60 -38.46
CA ILE A 438 54.39 39.58 -38.08
C ILE A 438 55.14 38.76 -39.14
N GLU A 439 56.32 39.22 -39.56
CA GLU A 439 57.15 38.54 -40.57
C GLU A 439 57.80 37.25 -40.01
N LEU A 440 57.81 36.19 -40.83
CA LEU A 440 58.63 35.01 -40.55
C LEU A 440 60.09 35.29 -40.88
N ASN A 441 61.00 34.98 -39.95
CA ASN A 441 62.43 34.98 -40.22
C ASN A 441 63.08 33.64 -39.81
N SER A 442 64.25 33.34 -40.37
CA SER A 442 64.63 31.97 -40.70
C SER A 442 65.32 31.14 -39.60
N ASN A 443 65.10 29.82 -39.67
CA ASN A 443 65.98 28.73 -39.19
C ASN A 443 66.15 28.55 -37.67
N GLY A 444 65.69 27.41 -37.14
CA GLY A 444 65.93 26.96 -35.77
C GLY A 444 65.12 25.72 -35.43
N GLU A 445 65.70 24.77 -34.70
CA GLU A 445 65.14 23.43 -34.46
C GLU A 445 64.00 23.38 -33.42
N ILE A 446 63.28 22.25 -33.41
CA ILE A 446 62.17 21.94 -32.48
C ILE A 446 62.75 21.55 -31.11
N PRO A 447 62.21 22.10 -29.99
CA PRO A 447 61.70 21.18 -28.97
C PRO A 447 60.39 21.63 -28.30
N CYS A 448 59.50 20.67 -28.05
CA CYS A 448 58.48 20.74 -26.99
C CYS A 448 59.09 20.21 -25.66
N PRO A 449 58.41 20.21 -24.49
CA PRO A 449 57.08 20.77 -24.17
C PRO A 449 57.03 21.63 -22.87
N VAL A 450 55.94 22.37 -22.66
CA VAL A 450 55.47 22.77 -21.31
C VAL A 450 53.94 22.74 -21.27
N GLN A 451 53.35 22.22 -20.18
CA GLN A 451 51.91 22.24 -19.92
C GLN A 451 51.50 23.54 -19.21
N LEU A 452 50.31 24.06 -19.49
CA LEU A 452 49.63 25.04 -18.63
C LEU A 452 48.11 24.90 -18.69
N THR A 453 47.42 25.40 -17.66
CA THR A 453 46.06 24.99 -17.29
C THR A 453 45.08 26.15 -17.20
N GLY A 454 43.85 25.92 -17.69
CA GLY A 454 42.67 26.71 -17.35
C GLY A 454 42.38 27.90 -18.27
N THR A 455 41.13 28.02 -18.67
CA THR A 455 40.56 29.19 -19.36
C THR A 455 39.18 29.50 -18.78
N GLU A 456 38.94 30.78 -18.48
CA GLU A 456 37.65 31.28 -18.02
C GLU A 456 36.68 31.44 -19.20
N MET A 457 35.37 31.50 -18.91
CA MET A 457 34.34 31.74 -19.92
C MET A 457 33.52 32.98 -19.53
N VAL A 458 33.51 33.98 -20.41
CA VAL A 458 32.79 35.25 -20.20
C VAL A 458 31.43 35.17 -20.88
N LEU A 459 30.35 35.21 -20.09
CA LEU A 459 28.96 35.22 -20.57
C LEU A 459 28.50 36.63 -20.93
N THR A 460 27.52 36.73 -21.82
CA THR A 460 27.03 38.01 -22.37
C THR A 460 25.82 38.56 -21.59
N PRO A 461 25.55 39.89 -21.64
CA PRO A 461 24.54 40.51 -20.76
C PRO A 461 23.13 39.92 -20.92
N THR A 462 22.74 39.51 -22.13
CA THR A 462 21.42 38.98 -22.47
C THR A 462 21.09 37.65 -21.79
N GLU A 463 22.09 36.82 -21.48
CA GLU A 463 21.89 35.51 -20.86
C GLU A 463 21.51 35.64 -19.37
N SER A 464 22.00 36.70 -18.71
CA SER A 464 21.72 36.97 -17.29
C SER A 464 20.26 37.30 -17.00
N GLN A 465 19.56 37.95 -17.94
CA GLN A 465 18.17 38.40 -17.76
C GLN A 465 17.15 37.27 -17.98
N ILE A 466 17.48 36.24 -18.76
CA ILE A 466 16.60 35.08 -18.98
C ILE A 466 16.54 34.25 -17.68
N ILE A 467 17.70 33.90 -17.13
CA ILE A 467 17.84 33.10 -15.88
C ILE A 467 17.13 33.77 -14.70
N ALA A 468 17.17 35.11 -14.62
CA ALA A 468 16.49 35.87 -13.57
C ALA A 468 14.95 35.79 -13.64
N ASN A 469 14.37 35.63 -14.84
CA ASN A 469 12.92 35.50 -15.00
C ASN A 469 12.42 34.08 -14.67
N ASP A 470 13.13 33.04 -15.10
CA ASP A 470 12.76 31.65 -14.83
C ASP A 470 12.78 31.32 -13.33
N LEU A 471 13.76 31.85 -12.58
CA LEU A 471 13.83 31.70 -11.12
C LEU A 471 12.61 32.28 -10.38
N ASN A 472 12.01 33.35 -10.91
CA ASN A 472 10.81 33.96 -10.32
C ASN A 472 9.54 33.14 -10.59
N LEU A 473 9.46 32.40 -11.70
CA LEU A 473 8.34 31.49 -12.02
C LEU A 473 8.31 30.22 -11.15
N ILE A 474 9.47 29.76 -10.66
CA ILE A 474 9.58 28.49 -9.92
C ILE A 474 9.14 28.63 -8.44
N GLN A 475 9.36 29.79 -7.82
CA GLN A 475 9.15 29.96 -6.38
C GLN A 475 7.69 29.77 -5.89
N PRO A 476 6.65 30.20 -6.64
CA PRO A 476 5.25 29.92 -6.29
C PRO A 476 4.93 28.42 -6.23
N MET A 477 5.51 27.60 -7.12
CA MET A 477 5.31 26.15 -7.14
C MET A 477 5.98 25.47 -5.95
N LYS A 478 7.19 25.90 -5.57
CA LYS A 478 7.93 25.41 -4.40
C LYS A 478 7.13 25.60 -3.10
N ASN A 479 6.50 26.77 -2.94
CA ASN A 479 5.63 27.06 -1.81
C ASN A 479 4.32 26.24 -1.81
N LYS A 480 3.82 25.84 -3.00
CA LYS A 480 2.62 25.00 -3.15
C LYS A 480 2.91 23.54 -2.77
N LEU A 481 4.06 22.98 -3.16
CA LEU A 481 4.52 21.65 -2.73
C LEU A 481 4.72 21.59 -1.21
N ASN A 482 5.34 22.60 -0.60
CA ASN A 482 5.59 22.61 0.83
C ASN A 482 4.29 22.60 1.66
N LYS A 483 3.24 23.29 1.22
CA LYS A 483 1.91 23.22 1.86
C LYS A 483 1.25 21.84 1.73
N LEU A 484 1.39 21.17 0.58
CA LEU A 484 0.89 19.80 0.39
C LEU A 484 1.63 18.81 1.32
N SER A 485 2.96 18.93 1.43
CA SER A 485 3.79 18.12 2.34
C SER A 485 3.40 18.30 3.81
N GLN A 486 3.11 19.53 4.25
CA GLN A 486 2.63 19.79 5.61
C GLN A 486 1.23 19.21 5.85
N SER A 487 0.31 19.34 4.88
CA SER A 487 -1.05 18.79 5.00
C SER A 487 -1.05 17.26 5.09
N ALA A 488 -0.16 16.58 4.36
CA ALA A 488 0.00 15.12 4.42
C ALA A 488 0.44 14.61 5.82
N LYS A 489 1.07 15.44 6.66
CA LYS A 489 1.50 15.06 8.02
C LYS A 489 0.38 15.13 9.07
N HIS A 490 -0.82 15.61 8.73
CA HIS A 490 -1.99 15.55 9.62
C HIS A 490 -2.89 14.31 9.39
N VAL A 491 -2.64 13.53 8.33
CA VAL A 491 -3.33 12.26 8.07
C VAL A 491 -2.28 11.16 8.19
N GLY A 492 -2.27 10.45 9.32
CA GLY A 492 -1.18 9.56 9.73
C GLY A 492 -0.96 8.34 8.82
N VAL A 493 -0.19 8.51 7.75
CA VAL A 493 0.19 7.45 6.81
C VAL A 493 1.70 7.22 6.89
N HIS A 494 2.11 6.09 7.48
CA HIS A 494 3.50 5.66 7.47
C HIS A 494 3.87 5.00 6.13
N TYR A 495 4.97 5.45 5.52
CA TYR A 495 5.75 4.70 4.54
C TYR A 495 7.19 4.58 5.04
N ALA A 496 7.85 3.46 4.73
CA ALA A 496 9.22 3.20 5.16
C ALA A 496 10.23 3.99 4.30
N GLU A 497 11.20 4.63 4.96
CA GLU A 497 12.24 5.43 4.30
C GLU A 497 13.35 4.54 3.71
N ASN A 498 13.84 4.88 2.53
CA ASN A 498 14.88 4.13 1.83
C ASN A 498 16.22 4.93 1.84
N PRO A 499 17.29 4.44 2.48
CA PRO A 499 18.49 5.25 2.77
C PRO A 499 19.20 5.88 1.56
N LEU A 500 19.05 5.33 0.35
CA LEU A 500 19.74 5.82 -0.86
C LEU A 500 19.31 7.22 -1.32
N PHE A 501 18.16 7.73 -0.86
CA PHE A 501 17.62 9.02 -1.33
C PHE A 501 18.18 10.24 -0.56
N LEU A 502 18.78 10.02 0.61
CA LEU A 502 19.35 11.09 1.45
C LEU A 502 20.82 11.41 1.12
N SER A 503 21.59 10.45 0.57
CA SER A 503 22.99 10.70 0.17
C SER A 503 23.08 11.58 -1.08
N THR A 504 22.20 11.38 -2.06
CA THR A 504 22.15 12.18 -3.30
C THR A 504 21.74 13.63 -3.03
N LEU A 505 20.81 13.88 -2.09
CA LEU A 505 20.44 15.25 -1.70
C LEU A 505 21.57 16.00 -0.98
N ASN A 506 22.40 15.32 -0.19
CA ASN A 506 23.53 15.96 0.50
C ASN A 506 24.73 16.21 -0.41
N GLN A 507 24.95 15.41 -1.46
CA GLN A 507 26.06 15.65 -2.40
C GLN A 507 25.86 16.88 -3.30
N VAL A 508 24.62 17.26 -3.61
CA VAL A 508 24.34 18.45 -4.45
C VAL A 508 24.60 19.78 -3.71
N ASN A 509 24.54 19.80 -2.39
CA ASN A 509 24.68 21.03 -1.59
C ASN A 509 26.13 21.51 -1.38
N ASN A 510 27.14 20.71 -1.71
CA ASN A 510 28.56 21.02 -1.43
C ASN A 510 29.36 21.56 -2.61
N CYS A 511 28.71 21.88 -3.74
CA CYS A 511 29.37 22.51 -4.88
C CYS A 511 29.12 24.03 -4.91
N ILE A 512 30.19 24.80 -4.71
CA ILE A 512 30.35 26.23 -5.04
C ILE A 512 29.59 27.20 -4.11
N SER A 513 30.35 27.95 -3.30
CA SER A 513 29.88 29.13 -2.58
C SER A 513 30.59 30.38 -3.10
N TYR A 514 29.82 31.38 -3.57
CA TYR A 514 30.34 32.68 -4.01
C TYR A 514 29.96 33.78 -3.02
N THR A 515 30.95 34.52 -2.50
CA THR A 515 30.74 35.76 -1.74
C THR A 515 31.22 36.96 -2.55
N CYS A 516 30.30 37.69 -3.16
CA CYS A 516 30.60 38.94 -3.86
C CYS A 516 30.39 40.15 -2.92
N LYS A 517 31.35 41.08 -2.89
CA LYS A 517 31.17 42.42 -2.30
C LYS A 517 30.80 43.43 -3.39
N HIS A 518 30.17 44.54 -3.00
CA HIS A 518 29.87 45.66 -3.89
C HIS A 518 31.16 46.27 -4.49
N ASN A 519 31.52 45.82 -5.70
CA ASN A 519 32.22 46.53 -6.80
C ASN A 519 32.72 45.53 -7.88
N ASN A 520 31.86 44.60 -8.29
CA ASN A 520 31.99 43.72 -9.47
C ASN A 520 33.37 43.06 -9.70
N LYS A 521 34.00 42.58 -8.63
CA LYS A 521 35.05 41.55 -8.67
C LYS A 521 34.79 40.52 -7.58
N CYS A 522 34.79 39.24 -7.92
CA CYS A 522 34.64 38.14 -6.97
C CYS A 522 35.78 37.14 -7.20
N LEU A 523 36.50 36.78 -6.14
CA LEU A 523 37.63 35.85 -6.17
C LEU A 523 37.18 34.47 -5.68
N ALA A 524 37.59 33.42 -6.37
CA ALA A 524 37.50 32.05 -5.86
C ALA A 524 38.72 31.74 -4.99
N SER A 525 38.49 31.23 -3.77
CA SER A 525 39.55 30.70 -2.90
C SER A 525 39.47 29.17 -2.88
N SER A 526 40.59 28.51 -3.14
CA SER A 526 40.71 27.05 -3.18
C SER A 526 41.75 26.59 -2.16
N ASN A 527 41.32 26.39 -0.91
CA ASN A 527 42.14 25.73 0.10
C ASN A 527 41.99 24.20 -0.02
N TYR A 528 42.87 23.58 -0.79
CA TYR A 528 43.22 22.17 -0.65
C TYR A 528 44.61 22.06 -0.03
N ASN A 529 44.69 21.41 1.13
CA ASN A 529 45.89 20.69 1.58
C ASN A 529 45.58 19.19 1.51
N LEU A 530 46.64 18.37 1.48
CA LEU A 530 46.58 16.90 1.44
C LEU A 530 45.86 16.29 2.65
#